data_AF-A0A1L8H146-F1
#
_entry.id   AF-A0A1L8H146-F1
#
_cell.length_a   1.000
_cell.length_b   1.000
_cell.length_c   1.000
_cell.angle_alpha   90.00
_cell.angle_beta   90.00
_cell.angle_gamma   90.00
#
_symmetry.space_group_name_H-M   'P 1'
#
loop_
_entity.id
_entity.type
_entity.pdbx_description
1 polymer ?
#
loop_
_entity_poly.entity_id
_entity_poly.type
_entity_poly.pdbx_seq_one_letter_code
_entity_poly.pdbx_strand_id
1 'polypeptide(L)'
;MEGFREDLVSALREVVSNSHWQCVGQKESLKATCTKLYSEDGEHLVLIHTTDDKFYAMDSSCPHEGGPLEQGDIEELCDGRLALTCPWHYFEFCLDDGSSSTGLQNQVYEVKVHEGKVYIQTQNALSLTPWKETSCTVPVNSAPAAISEDSDAESSLSYWACKILNTSDPQEKVKLTQHVQTLWESGRIPDIGQMEPPAQPKRKENLIIVQPGRIKRGKGGTLTSRIALLHSMANIEQWAIDLSWDIVARFAHFKLRTGETLPRDFFSDFVKVAGDEAKHYSLLEKRLSELDSNFGALPVHNGLWQSAADTAHDLLGRLAIVHMVHEARGLDVHPQTMQRFSTHGDESSVRIMEVIYSDEITHVAAGLKWFTYICAKEQRDCLSTFHELVPLYFKGYLKPPFNTEGRRSAGMSEEWYLPLVKPS
;
A
#
# COMPACT_ATOMS: atom_id res chain seq x y z
N MET A 1 -0.99 -59.37 -19.58
CA MET A 1 -1.19 -58.85 -18.21
C MET A 1 -0.29 -57.66 -17.88
N GLU A 2 0.81 -57.42 -18.63
CA GLU A 2 1.70 -56.26 -18.44
C GLU A 2 1.15 -54.95 -19.02
N GLY A 3 0.52 -54.96 -20.21
CA GLY A 3 -0.05 -53.72 -20.80
C GLY A 3 -1.16 -53.08 -19.97
N PHE A 4 -1.96 -53.87 -19.24
CA PHE A 4 -2.99 -53.35 -18.33
C PHE A 4 -2.40 -52.65 -17.09
N ARG A 5 -1.17 -53.01 -16.69
CA ARG A 5 -0.45 -52.34 -15.59
C ARG A 5 0.19 -51.04 -16.06
N GLU A 6 0.73 -50.99 -17.28
CA GLU A 6 1.30 -49.76 -17.85
C GLU A 6 0.22 -48.70 -18.12
N ASP A 7 -0.93 -49.09 -18.66
CA ASP A 7 -2.06 -48.18 -18.90
C ASP A 7 -2.67 -47.67 -17.59
N LEU A 8 -2.77 -48.52 -16.55
CA LEU A 8 -3.24 -48.09 -15.23
C LEU A 8 -2.26 -47.12 -14.57
N VAL A 9 -0.95 -47.35 -14.71
CA VAL A 9 0.10 -46.45 -14.18
C VAL A 9 0.13 -45.14 -14.96
N SER A 10 -0.12 -45.14 -16.27
CA SER A 10 -0.20 -43.93 -17.08
C SER A 10 -1.47 -43.13 -16.79
N ALA A 11 -2.62 -43.79 -16.65
CA ALA A 11 -3.88 -43.15 -16.25
C ALA A 11 -3.81 -42.62 -14.80
N LEU A 12 -3.17 -43.35 -13.87
CA LEU A 12 -2.90 -42.86 -12.52
C LEU A 12 -1.91 -41.69 -12.53
N ARG A 13 -0.92 -41.69 -13.41
CA ARG A 13 -0.01 -40.54 -13.60
C ARG A 13 -0.74 -39.31 -14.15
N GLU A 14 -1.69 -39.48 -15.07
CA GLU A 14 -2.56 -38.40 -15.56
C GLU A 14 -3.50 -37.87 -14.48
N VAL A 15 -4.07 -38.76 -13.66
CA VAL A 15 -4.91 -38.35 -12.51
C VAL A 15 -4.07 -37.62 -11.46
N VAL A 16 -2.86 -38.10 -11.16
CA VAL A 16 -1.92 -37.46 -10.22
C VAL A 16 -1.37 -36.15 -10.79
N SER A 17 -1.10 -36.05 -12.09
CA SER A 17 -0.68 -34.80 -12.75
C SER A 17 -1.80 -33.77 -12.79
N ASN A 18 -3.05 -34.21 -12.94
CA ASN A 18 -4.24 -33.34 -12.84
C ASN A 18 -4.61 -33.00 -11.39
N SER A 19 -3.97 -33.61 -10.39
CA SER A 19 -4.28 -33.37 -8.99
C SER A 19 -3.49 -32.20 -8.38
N HIS A 20 -2.61 -31.54 -9.15
CA HIS A 20 -1.90 -30.30 -8.76
C HIS A 20 -1.19 -30.35 -7.39
N TRP A 21 -0.57 -31.48 -7.03
CA TRP A 21 0.18 -31.60 -5.77
C TRP A 21 1.66 -31.21 -5.94
N GLN A 22 2.10 -30.17 -5.23
CA GLN A 22 3.48 -29.70 -5.22
C GLN A 22 4.22 -30.24 -3.98
N CYS A 23 5.35 -30.89 -4.19
CA CYS A 23 6.22 -31.37 -3.10
C CYS A 23 7.10 -30.23 -2.59
N VAL A 24 6.94 -29.82 -1.33
CA VAL A 24 7.66 -28.67 -0.76
C VAL A 24 8.93 -29.05 0.02
N GLY A 25 9.06 -30.31 0.44
CA GLY A 25 10.27 -30.79 1.12
C GLY A 25 10.05 -31.98 2.04
N GLN A 26 11.15 -32.40 2.70
CA GLN A 26 11.11 -33.42 3.75
C GLN A 26 10.58 -32.80 5.05
N LYS A 27 9.67 -33.49 5.73
CA LYS A 27 9.08 -33.06 6.99
C LYS A 27 10.15 -32.73 8.04
N GLU A 28 11.22 -33.51 8.10
CA GLU A 28 12.32 -33.33 9.06
C GLU A 28 13.13 -32.05 8.79
N SER A 29 13.04 -31.48 7.59
CA SER A 29 13.71 -30.23 7.22
C SER A 29 12.85 -28.98 7.48
N LEU A 30 11.53 -29.15 7.61
CA LEU A 30 10.55 -28.06 7.78
C LEU A 30 10.17 -27.90 9.27
N LYS A 31 11.17 -27.58 10.11
CA LYS A 31 11.00 -27.49 11.58
C LYS A 31 10.52 -26.13 12.08
N ALA A 32 10.49 -25.11 11.22
CA ALA A 32 10.07 -23.77 11.60
C ALA A 32 8.54 -23.74 11.69
N THR A 33 8.02 -23.08 12.74
CA THR A 33 6.57 -22.91 12.94
C THR A 33 5.87 -22.33 11.72
N CYS A 34 6.48 -21.33 11.07
CA CYS A 34 6.02 -20.76 9.82
C CYS A 34 7.17 -20.74 8.81
N THR A 35 6.94 -21.28 7.61
CA THR A 35 7.90 -21.33 6.50
C THR A 35 7.29 -20.68 5.27
N LYS A 36 7.96 -19.67 4.69
CA LYS A 36 7.50 -19.02 3.46
C LYS A 36 7.82 -19.88 2.24
N LEU A 37 6.86 -19.99 1.32
CA LEU A 37 6.98 -20.68 0.04
C LEU A 37 6.72 -19.69 -1.10
N TYR A 38 7.70 -19.54 -1.97
CA TYR A 38 7.64 -18.66 -3.13
C TYR A 38 6.93 -19.37 -4.29
N SER A 39 5.69 -18.95 -4.56
CA SER A 39 4.96 -19.30 -5.78
C SER A 39 5.51 -18.55 -6.99
N GLU A 40 5.50 -19.18 -8.16
CA GLU A 40 6.00 -18.63 -9.44
C GLU A 40 5.20 -17.43 -9.96
N ASP A 41 3.92 -17.33 -9.61
CA ASP A 41 3.01 -16.24 -9.97
C ASP A 41 3.11 -15.02 -9.04
N GLY A 42 3.94 -15.10 -7.99
CA GLY A 42 4.09 -14.05 -6.99
C GLY A 42 3.10 -14.13 -5.81
N GLU A 43 2.09 -15.01 -5.86
CA GLU A 43 1.16 -15.26 -4.75
C GLU A 43 1.79 -16.29 -3.79
N HIS A 44 2.70 -15.82 -2.95
CA HIS A 44 3.46 -16.69 -2.05
C HIS A 44 2.59 -17.28 -0.93
N LEU A 45 2.95 -18.48 -0.46
CA LEU A 45 2.25 -19.20 0.62
C LEU A 45 3.06 -19.18 1.91
N VAL A 46 2.38 -19.38 3.03
CA VAL A 46 2.97 -19.75 4.31
C VAL A 46 2.58 -21.19 4.64
N LEU A 47 3.57 -22.03 4.92
CA LEU A 47 3.41 -23.36 5.49
C LEU A 47 3.56 -23.26 7.01
N ILE A 48 2.54 -23.69 7.74
CA ILE A 48 2.50 -23.70 9.19
C ILE A 48 2.74 -25.13 9.69
N HIS A 49 3.66 -25.30 10.64
CA HIS A 49 3.92 -26.55 11.37
C HIS A 49 3.54 -26.38 12.84
N THR A 50 2.53 -27.13 13.29
CA THR A 50 2.01 -27.06 14.66
C THR A 50 2.75 -28.04 15.58
N THR A 51 2.64 -27.82 16.90
CA THR A 51 3.32 -28.64 17.92
C THR A 51 2.80 -30.08 18.00
N ASP A 52 1.58 -30.33 17.51
CA ASP A 52 1.00 -31.67 17.31
C ASP A 52 1.40 -32.31 15.97
N ASP A 53 2.40 -31.74 15.30
CA ASP A 53 3.05 -32.29 14.11
C ASP A 53 2.15 -32.36 12.86
N LYS A 54 1.18 -31.43 12.77
CA LYS A 54 0.34 -31.19 11.60
C LYS A 54 0.86 -30.02 10.77
N PHE A 55 0.49 -30.03 9.48
CA PHE A 55 0.85 -28.98 8.55
C PHE A 55 -0.41 -28.33 7.96
N TYR A 56 -0.36 -27.01 7.86
CA TYR A 56 -1.40 -26.18 7.24
C TYR A 56 -0.74 -25.24 6.23
N ALA A 57 -1.48 -24.80 5.22
CA ALA A 57 -0.98 -23.84 4.25
C ALA A 57 -2.04 -22.79 3.91
N MET A 58 -1.63 -21.53 3.83
CA MET A 58 -2.48 -20.41 3.41
C MET A 58 -1.66 -19.36 2.66
N ASP A 59 -2.31 -18.35 2.09
CA ASP A 59 -1.57 -17.24 1.47
C ASP A 59 -0.67 -16.58 2.51
N SER A 60 0.57 -16.28 2.15
CA SER A 60 1.49 -15.56 3.04
C SER A 60 1.11 -14.09 3.22
N SER A 61 0.27 -13.55 2.33
CA SER A 61 -0.18 -12.16 2.38
C SER A 61 -1.56 -12.08 3.04
N CYS A 62 -1.66 -11.34 4.14
CA CYS A 62 -2.91 -11.14 4.86
C CYS A 62 -3.97 -10.51 3.93
N PRO A 63 -5.21 -11.02 3.92
CA PRO A 63 -6.28 -10.52 3.07
C PRO A 63 -6.72 -9.10 3.43
N HIS A 64 -6.24 -8.49 4.52
CA HIS A 64 -6.53 -7.09 4.86
C HIS A 64 -5.66 -6.07 4.11
N GLU A 65 -4.35 -5.98 4.40
CA GLU A 65 -3.44 -5.07 3.67
C GLU A 65 -2.16 -5.78 3.19
N GLY A 66 -2.14 -7.11 3.08
CA GLY A 66 -1.00 -7.85 2.52
C GLY A 66 0.13 -8.13 3.52
N GLY A 67 -0.18 -8.14 4.82
CA GLY A 67 0.83 -8.45 5.83
C GLY A 67 1.41 -9.87 5.77
N PRO A 68 2.71 -10.06 6.05
CA PRO A 68 3.41 -11.32 5.95
C PRO A 68 2.99 -12.23 7.10
N LEU A 69 2.02 -13.09 6.83
CA LEU A 69 1.50 -14.07 7.79
C LEU A 69 2.57 -15.07 8.21
N GLU A 70 3.64 -15.25 7.45
CA GLU A 70 4.80 -16.04 7.89
C GLU A 70 5.51 -15.47 9.13
N GLN A 71 5.24 -14.21 9.49
CA GLN A 71 5.73 -13.55 10.71
C GLN A 71 4.64 -13.47 11.80
N GLY A 72 3.46 -14.07 11.57
CA GLY A 72 2.34 -14.10 12.50
C GLY A 72 2.50 -15.15 13.61
N ASP A 73 1.84 -14.90 14.72
CA ASP A 73 1.75 -15.84 15.85
C ASP A 73 0.56 -16.79 15.65
N ILE A 74 0.64 -18.02 16.17
CA ILE A 74 -0.48 -18.98 16.17
C ILE A 74 -1.17 -18.92 17.53
N GLU A 75 -2.48 -18.66 17.52
CA GLU A 75 -3.31 -18.56 18.70
C GLU A 75 -4.47 -19.58 18.65
N GLU A 76 -5.02 -19.92 19.81
CA GLU A 76 -6.21 -20.77 19.92
C GLU A 76 -7.47 -19.89 20.02
N LEU A 77 -8.45 -20.17 19.16
CA LEU A 77 -9.74 -19.51 19.16
C LEU A 77 -10.63 -20.05 20.29
N CYS A 78 -11.69 -19.30 20.63
CA CYS A 78 -12.64 -19.68 21.69
C CYS A 78 -13.35 -21.03 21.45
N ASP A 79 -13.36 -21.52 20.22
CA ASP A 79 -13.93 -22.82 19.82
C ASP A 79 -12.87 -23.95 19.76
N GLY A 80 -11.63 -23.68 20.16
CA GLY A 80 -10.51 -24.63 20.19
C GLY A 80 -9.78 -24.81 18.86
N ARG A 81 -10.17 -24.09 17.80
CA ARG A 81 -9.43 -24.10 16.52
C ARG A 81 -8.20 -23.21 16.59
N LEU A 82 -7.17 -23.54 15.83
CA LEU A 82 -5.97 -22.71 15.73
C LEU A 82 -6.16 -21.64 14.65
N ALA A 83 -5.59 -20.46 14.89
CA ALA A 83 -5.59 -19.37 13.93
C ALA A 83 -4.21 -18.71 13.83
N LEU A 84 -3.84 -18.31 12.62
CA LEU A 84 -2.66 -17.51 12.36
C LEU A 84 -3.04 -16.04 12.44
N THR A 85 -2.42 -15.31 13.35
CA THR A 85 -2.72 -13.90 13.60
C THR A 85 -1.80 -13.02 12.77
N CYS A 86 -2.39 -12.18 11.93
CA CYS A 86 -1.64 -11.24 11.11
C CYS A 86 -0.81 -10.28 11.97
N PRO A 87 0.51 -10.15 11.71
CA PRO A 87 1.36 -9.27 12.52
C PRO A 87 1.06 -7.78 12.33
N TRP A 88 0.37 -7.40 11.25
CA TRP A 88 0.07 -6.00 10.92
C TRP A 88 -1.14 -5.48 11.70
N HIS A 89 -2.23 -6.26 11.71
CA HIS A 89 -3.55 -5.81 12.19
C HIS A 89 -4.17 -6.73 13.24
N TYR A 90 -3.50 -7.84 13.57
CA TYR A 90 -3.96 -8.82 14.55
C TYR A 90 -5.34 -9.39 14.25
N PHE A 91 -5.63 -9.54 12.96
CA PHE A 91 -6.73 -10.33 12.49
C PHE A 91 -6.27 -11.78 12.41
N GLU A 92 -6.98 -12.61 13.12
CA GLU A 92 -6.78 -14.05 13.19
C GLU A 92 -7.44 -14.72 11.99
N PHE A 93 -6.74 -15.68 11.38
CA PHE A 93 -7.25 -16.49 10.29
C PHE A 93 -7.19 -17.95 10.71
N CYS A 94 -8.36 -18.57 10.85
CA CYS A 94 -8.48 -19.98 11.19
C CYS A 94 -7.64 -20.85 10.23
N LEU A 95 -6.81 -21.75 10.76
CA LEU A 95 -5.92 -22.58 9.96
C LEU A 95 -6.67 -23.60 9.08
N ASP A 96 -7.88 -23.99 9.50
CA ASP A 96 -8.69 -25.00 8.79
C ASP A 96 -9.42 -24.42 7.57
N ASP A 97 -9.98 -23.22 7.70
CA ASP A 97 -10.89 -22.65 6.71
C ASP A 97 -10.53 -21.22 6.27
N GLY A 98 -9.52 -20.59 6.88
CA GLY A 98 -9.07 -19.23 6.54
C GLY A 98 -9.98 -18.10 7.04
N SER A 99 -11.05 -18.39 7.77
CA SER A 99 -12.01 -17.39 8.24
C SER A 99 -11.48 -16.55 9.42
N SER A 100 -11.95 -15.31 9.53
CA SER A 100 -11.62 -14.37 10.60
C SER A 100 -12.87 -13.83 11.28
N SER A 101 -12.83 -13.54 12.58
CA SER A 101 -13.97 -12.92 13.31
C SER A 101 -14.33 -11.53 12.77
N THR A 102 -13.43 -10.89 12.04
CA THR A 102 -13.66 -9.59 11.38
C THR A 102 -14.39 -9.71 10.04
N GLY A 103 -14.78 -10.91 9.62
CA GLY A 103 -15.43 -11.18 8.32
C GLY A 103 -14.46 -11.23 7.14
N LEU A 104 -13.15 -11.21 7.39
CA LEU A 104 -12.13 -11.41 6.37
C LEU A 104 -11.91 -12.91 6.12
N GLN A 105 -11.45 -13.24 4.91
CA GLN A 105 -11.24 -14.61 4.45
C GLN A 105 -9.87 -14.74 3.79
N ASN A 106 -9.05 -15.68 4.26
CA ASN A 106 -7.78 -16.06 3.64
C ASN A 106 -7.95 -17.35 2.82
N GLN A 107 -7.16 -17.52 1.77
CA GLN A 107 -7.09 -18.76 1.01
C GLN A 107 -6.30 -19.80 1.79
N VAL A 108 -6.92 -20.96 2.05
CA VAL A 108 -6.24 -22.15 2.58
C VAL A 108 -6.01 -23.18 1.47
N TYR A 109 -4.95 -23.97 1.61
CA TYR A 109 -4.57 -25.01 0.66
C TYR A 109 -4.54 -26.37 1.35
N GLU A 110 -4.96 -27.42 0.65
CA GLU A 110 -4.91 -28.78 1.19
C GLU A 110 -3.44 -29.23 1.33
N VAL A 111 -3.06 -29.71 2.52
CA VAL A 111 -1.72 -30.20 2.81
C VAL A 111 -1.77 -31.69 3.16
N LYS A 112 -0.90 -32.49 2.54
CA LYS A 112 -0.76 -33.92 2.82
C LYS A 112 0.68 -34.28 3.11
N VAL A 113 0.89 -35.11 4.13
CA VAL A 113 2.19 -35.73 4.41
C VAL A 113 2.16 -37.18 3.91
N HIS A 114 3.05 -37.52 3.00
CA HIS A 114 3.17 -38.87 2.44
C HIS A 114 4.64 -39.28 2.37
N GLU A 115 4.98 -40.45 2.92
CA GLU A 115 6.36 -40.98 2.97
C GLU A 115 7.40 -39.98 3.49
N GLY A 116 7.04 -39.21 4.54
CA GLY A 116 7.93 -38.20 5.14
C GLY A 116 8.04 -36.89 4.36
N LYS A 117 7.37 -36.75 3.21
CA LYS A 117 7.35 -35.51 2.42
C LYS A 117 6.05 -34.75 2.58
N VAL A 118 6.14 -33.43 2.57
CA VAL A 118 4.99 -32.52 2.64
C VAL A 118 4.59 -32.10 1.23
N TYR A 119 3.30 -32.21 0.92
CA TYR A 119 2.70 -31.86 -0.36
C TYR A 119 1.59 -30.83 -0.16
N ILE A 120 1.52 -29.82 -1.02
CA ILE A 120 0.48 -28.79 -1.04
C ILE A 120 -0.26 -28.85 -2.37
N GLN A 121 -1.59 -28.81 -2.33
CA GLN A 121 -2.40 -28.77 -3.55
C GLN A 121 -2.47 -27.34 -4.10
N THR A 122 -1.74 -27.06 -5.18
CA THR A 122 -1.78 -25.79 -5.91
C THR A 122 -1.32 -25.97 -7.35
N GLN A 123 -1.90 -25.18 -8.26
CA GLN A 123 -1.55 -25.22 -9.69
C GLN A 123 -0.16 -24.63 -9.96
N ASN A 124 0.35 -23.79 -9.05
CA ASN A 124 1.58 -23.04 -9.21
C ASN A 124 2.79 -23.77 -8.64
N ALA A 125 3.94 -23.68 -9.29
CA ALA A 125 5.19 -24.22 -8.75
C ALA A 125 5.62 -23.46 -7.48
N LEU A 126 5.98 -24.21 -6.44
CA LEU A 126 6.44 -23.67 -5.16
C LEU A 126 7.96 -23.87 -4.98
N SER A 127 8.61 -22.87 -4.40
CA SER A 127 10.04 -22.91 -4.08
C SER A 127 10.31 -22.38 -2.67
N LEU A 128 11.32 -22.93 -1.99
CA LEU A 128 11.80 -22.42 -0.69
C LEU A 128 12.68 -21.17 -0.83
N THR A 129 13.14 -20.88 -2.05
CA THR A 129 13.95 -19.69 -2.38
C THR A 129 13.25 -18.83 -3.43
N PRO A 130 13.45 -17.51 -3.43
CA PRO A 130 12.89 -16.64 -4.46
C PRO A 130 13.26 -17.11 -5.87
N TRP A 131 12.30 -17.04 -6.79
CA TRP A 131 12.55 -17.25 -8.22
C TRP A 131 13.47 -16.13 -8.73
N LYS A 132 14.47 -16.48 -9.56
CA LYS A 132 15.37 -15.48 -10.14
C LYS A 132 14.59 -14.62 -11.13
N GLU A 133 14.29 -13.38 -10.77
CA GLU A 133 13.83 -12.38 -11.72
C GLU A 133 14.88 -12.21 -12.83
N THR A 134 14.42 -12.25 -14.08
CA THR A 134 15.30 -11.99 -15.24
C THR A 134 15.51 -10.47 -15.30
N SER A 135 16.52 -9.97 -14.60
CA SER A 135 16.82 -8.54 -14.53
C SER A 135 17.45 -8.02 -15.83
N CYS A 136 16.78 -7.08 -16.51
CA CYS A 136 17.44 -6.18 -17.45
C CYS A 136 18.15 -5.08 -16.65
N THR A 137 19.46 -5.21 -16.46
CA THR A 137 20.30 -4.18 -15.82
C THR A 137 20.78 -3.15 -16.84
N VAL A 138 20.53 -1.86 -16.61
CA VAL A 138 21.17 -0.74 -17.30
C VAL A 138 22.14 -0.06 -16.30
N PRO A 139 23.37 0.30 -16.70
CA PRO A 139 24.39 0.74 -15.74
C PRO A 139 24.24 2.22 -15.36
N VAL A 140 24.47 2.51 -14.08
CA VAL A 140 24.47 3.86 -13.48
C VAL A 140 25.91 4.40 -13.46
N ASN A 141 26.11 5.56 -14.09
CA ASN A 141 27.18 6.55 -13.85
C ASN A 141 26.47 7.91 -13.92
N SER A 142 26.69 8.95 -13.12
CA SER A 142 27.89 9.42 -12.41
C SER A 142 27.49 10.52 -11.38
N ALA A 143 28.45 10.89 -10.52
CA ALA A 143 28.39 11.78 -9.35
C ALA A 143 27.75 13.19 -9.52
N PRO A 144 27.31 13.84 -8.43
CA PRO A 144 26.63 15.13 -8.47
C PRO A 144 27.60 16.31 -8.63
N ALA A 145 27.28 17.22 -9.55
CA ALA A 145 27.96 18.50 -9.69
C ALA A 145 27.42 19.50 -8.65
N ALA A 146 28.33 20.31 -8.11
CA ALA A 146 28.06 21.36 -7.14
C ALA A 146 27.12 22.45 -7.72
N ILE A 147 26.13 22.85 -6.94
CA ILE A 147 25.14 23.88 -7.28
C ILE A 147 25.76 25.26 -7.09
N SER A 148 25.78 26.05 -8.15
CA SER A 148 26.02 27.50 -8.11
C SER A 148 24.75 28.21 -7.64
N GLU A 149 24.90 29.15 -6.69
CA GLU A 149 23.87 30.08 -6.25
C GLU A 149 23.47 30.99 -7.41
N ASP A 150 22.24 30.84 -7.93
CA ASP A 150 21.62 31.80 -8.85
C ASP A 150 20.20 32.12 -8.35
N SER A 151 19.93 33.40 -8.14
CA SER A 151 18.80 33.93 -7.37
C SER A 151 17.43 33.78 -8.03
N ASP A 152 17.36 33.24 -9.25
CA ASP A 152 16.10 32.97 -9.97
C ASP A 152 15.53 31.57 -9.68
N ALA A 153 16.31 30.64 -9.12
CA ALA A 153 15.84 29.28 -8.82
C ALA A 153 14.77 29.25 -7.72
N GLU A 154 14.78 30.21 -6.79
CA GLU A 154 13.82 30.27 -5.68
C GLU A 154 12.39 30.70 -6.07
N SER A 155 12.18 30.97 -7.37
CA SER A 155 10.93 31.54 -7.88
C SER A 155 9.92 30.53 -8.42
N SER A 156 10.31 29.26 -8.59
CA SER A 156 9.48 28.27 -9.27
C SER A 156 8.87 27.21 -8.35
N LEU A 157 7.70 26.68 -8.72
CA LEU A 157 7.00 25.68 -7.91
C LEU A 157 7.79 24.38 -7.73
N SER A 158 8.45 23.90 -8.79
CA SER A 158 9.27 22.69 -8.76
C SER A 158 10.50 22.83 -7.86
N TYR A 159 11.11 24.02 -7.77
CA TYR A 159 12.15 24.29 -6.77
C TYR A 159 11.62 24.09 -5.36
N TRP A 160 10.49 24.70 -5.04
CA TRP A 160 9.88 24.58 -3.70
C TRP A 160 9.48 23.15 -3.39
N ALA A 161 8.88 22.44 -4.35
CA ALA A 161 8.57 21.02 -4.22
C ALA A 161 9.83 20.20 -3.90
N CYS A 162 10.93 20.40 -4.63
CA CYS A 162 12.19 19.71 -4.38
C CYS A 162 12.82 20.09 -3.04
N LYS A 163 12.71 21.35 -2.62
CA LYS A 163 13.15 21.82 -1.30
C LYS A 163 12.40 21.12 -0.19
N ILE A 164 11.07 21.00 -0.30
CA ILE A 164 10.20 20.31 0.66
C ILE A 164 10.54 18.81 0.71
N LEU A 165 10.70 18.14 -0.44
CA LEU A 165 11.09 16.72 -0.51
C LEU A 165 12.48 16.47 0.11
N ASN A 166 13.38 17.47 0.05
CA ASN A 166 14.69 17.41 0.69
C ASN A 166 14.70 17.83 2.17
N THR A 167 13.57 18.29 2.72
CA THR A 167 13.45 18.61 4.14
C THR A 167 13.17 17.34 4.95
N SER A 168 14.07 17.01 5.88
CA SER A 168 13.98 15.80 6.70
C SER A 168 13.06 15.94 7.91
N ASP A 169 12.93 17.16 8.45
CA ASP A 169 12.10 17.44 9.62
C ASP A 169 10.61 17.56 9.23
N PRO A 170 9.70 16.79 9.86
CA PRO A 170 8.30 16.76 9.47
C PRO A 170 7.55 18.06 9.79
N GLN A 171 7.94 18.79 10.85
CA GLN A 171 7.34 20.07 11.21
C GLN A 171 7.80 21.17 10.26
N GLU A 172 9.08 21.17 9.89
CA GLU A 172 9.62 22.11 8.91
C GLU A 172 9.02 21.85 7.53
N LYS A 173 8.80 20.59 7.16
CA LYS A 173 8.10 20.20 5.93
C LYS A 173 6.68 20.78 5.86
N VAL A 174 5.93 20.70 6.96
CA VAL A 174 4.59 21.33 7.08
C VAL A 174 4.67 22.83 6.91
N LYS A 175 5.57 23.51 7.62
CA LYS A 175 5.73 24.97 7.53
C LYS A 175 6.05 25.42 6.11
N LEU A 176 6.98 24.73 5.46
CA LEU A 176 7.34 25.02 4.07
C LEU A 176 6.16 24.78 3.13
N THR A 177 5.41 23.68 3.32
CA THR A 177 4.23 23.37 2.51
C THR A 177 3.17 24.47 2.61
N GLN A 178 2.82 24.90 3.84
CA GLN A 178 1.86 25.99 4.07
C GLN A 178 2.36 27.33 3.52
N HIS A 179 3.65 27.61 3.67
CA HIS A 179 4.27 28.81 3.12
C HIS A 179 4.15 28.85 1.59
N VAL A 180 4.50 27.75 0.91
CA VAL A 180 4.47 27.65 -0.55
C VAL A 180 3.04 27.67 -1.06
N GLN A 181 2.09 27.03 -0.38
CA GLN A 181 0.66 27.16 -0.69
C GLN A 181 0.22 28.63 -0.70
N THR A 182 0.56 29.39 0.35
CA THR A 182 0.24 30.83 0.45
C THR A 182 0.88 31.63 -0.70
N LEU A 183 2.14 31.35 -1.04
CA LEU A 183 2.83 32.01 -2.14
C LEU A 183 2.22 31.66 -3.50
N TRP A 184 1.80 30.42 -3.70
CA TRP A 184 1.15 29.94 -4.92
C TRP A 184 -0.22 30.60 -5.12
N GLU A 185 -1.07 30.59 -4.09
CA GLU A 185 -2.42 31.17 -4.11
C GLU A 185 -2.39 32.70 -4.29
N SER A 186 -1.37 33.37 -3.74
CA SER A 186 -1.16 34.81 -3.93
C SER A 186 -0.52 35.18 -5.28
N GLY A 187 -0.16 34.20 -6.11
CA GLY A 187 0.49 34.41 -7.41
C GLY A 187 1.95 34.85 -7.33
N ARG A 188 2.59 34.77 -6.14
CA ARG A 188 4.00 35.10 -5.94
C ARG A 188 4.96 34.06 -6.52
N ILE A 189 4.46 32.85 -6.80
CA ILE A 189 5.16 31.83 -7.59
C ILE A 189 4.50 31.80 -8.97
N PRO A 190 5.03 32.55 -9.95
CA PRO A 190 4.40 32.67 -11.27
C PRO A 190 4.62 31.41 -12.11
N ASP A 191 5.75 30.72 -11.95
CA ASP A 191 6.19 29.65 -12.85
C ASP A 191 6.24 28.27 -12.17
N ILE A 192 6.03 27.22 -12.96
CA ILE A 192 6.22 25.83 -12.51
C ILE A 192 7.72 25.50 -12.39
N GLY A 193 8.53 25.97 -13.34
CA GLY A 193 9.97 25.69 -13.42
C GLY A 193 10.32 24.24 -13.73
N GLN A 194 11.61 23.93 -13.76
CA GLN A 194 12.15 22.57 -13.93
C GLN A 194 13.13 22.25 -12.81
N MET A 195 12.80 21.30 -11.96
CA MET A 195 13.75 20.75 -11.01
C MET A 195 13.44 19.27 -10.77
N GLU A 196 14.47 18.44 -10.84
CA GLU A 196 14.35 17.01 -10.62
C GLU A 196 14.20 16.71 -9.12
N PRO A 197 13.13 16.00 -8.70
CA PRO A 197 12.95 15.61 -7.30
C PRO A 197 13.97 14.54 -6.89
N PRO A 198 14.27 14.42 -5.57
CA PRO A 198 15.07 13.31 -5.09
C PRO A 198 14.38 11.96 -5.37
N ALA A 199 15.16 10.88 -5.46
CA ALA A 199 14.61 9.53 -5.67
C ALA A 199 13.67 9.09 -4.53
N GLN A 200 13.93 9.59 -3.31
CA GLN A 200 13.08 9.42 -2.15
C GLN A 200 13.16 10.70 -1.29
N PRO A 201 12.06 11.12 -0.63
CA PRO A 201 12.08 12.29 0.22
C PRO A 201 12.89 12.01 1.48
N LYS A 202 13.54 13.04 2.01
CA LYS A 202 14.37 12.90 3.20
C LYS A 202 13.50 12.67 4.45
N ARG A 203 14.10 11.98 5.41
CA ARG A 203 13.57 11.71 6.75
C ARG A 203 14.65 12.03 7.77
N LYS A 204 14.28 12.33 9.01
CA LYS A 204 15.27 12.47 10.10
C LYS A 204 16.04 11.17 10.29
N GLU A 205 17.34 11.28 10.56
CA GLU A 205 18.23 10.13 10.76
C GLU A 205 17.82 9.25 11.95
N ASN A 206 17.20 9.84 12.97
CA ASN A 206 16.73 9.13 14.16
C ASN A 206 15.36 8.47 13.99
N LEU A 207 14.71 8.59 12.83
CA LEU A 207 13.41 7.98 12.57
C LEU A 207 13.60 6.48 12.26
N ILE A 208 13.01 5.62 13.09
CA ILE A 208 13.09 4.17 12.89
C ILE A 208 12.10 3.78 11.78
N ILE A 209 12.64 3.52 10.59
CA ILE A 209 11.86 3.04 9.45
C ILE A 209 11.94 1.52 9.40
N VAL A 210 10.79 0.86 9.40
CA VAL A 210 10.67 -0.58 9.21
C VAL A 210 9.89 -0.88 7.94
N GLN A 211 10.07 -2.10 7.41
CA GLN A 211 9.26 -2.53 6.28
C GLN A 211 7.78 -2.59 6.66
N PRO A 212 6.87 -2.42 5.67
CA PRO A 212 5.44 -2.53 5.86
C PRO A 212 5.06 -3.70 6.79
N GLY A 213 4.29 -3.30 7.81
CA GLY A 213 3.82 -4.02 8.99
C GLY A 213 4.73 -5.01 9.72
N ARG A 214 6.00 -4.63 9.88
CA ARG A 214 6.70 -4.95 11.13
C ARG A 214 6.21 -4.11 12.33
N ILE A 215 5.19 -3.26 12.13
CA ILE A 215 4.60 -2.38 13.14
C ILE A 215 3.27 -2.95 13.57
N LYS A 216 3.17 -3.21 14.86
CA LYS A 216 1.97 -3.59 15.58
C LYS A 216 0.97 -2.41 15.59
N ARG A 217 -0.02 -2.38 14.68
CA ARG A 217 -1.10 -1.38 14.75
C ARG A 217 -2.08 -1.74 15.86
N GLY A 218 -2.48 -0.75 16.66
CA GLY A 218 -3.42 -0.98 17.75
C GLY A 218 -4.87 -1.20 17.29
N LYS A 219 -5.66 -2.03 17.99
CA LYS A 219 -7.10 -2.27 17.75
C LYS A 219 -8.07 -1.11 18.15
N GLY A 220 -7.54 0.01 18.68
CA GLY A 220 -8.25 1.19 19.18
C GLY A 220 -8.74 1.11 20.64
N GLY A 221 -8.71 -0.07 21.26
CA GLY A 221 -9.34 -0.31 22.57
C GLY A 221 -8.64 0.34 23.76
N THR A 222 -7.31 0.30 23.79
CA THR A 222 -6.50 0.87 24.87
C THR A 222 -5.90 2.21 24.46
N LEU A 223 -5.43 3.01 25.42
CA LEU A 223 -4.75 4.28 25.14
C LEU A 223 -3.53 4.08 24.22
N THR A 224 -2.65 3.13 24.56
CA THR A 224 -1.50 2.76 23.73
C THR A 224 -1.91 2.39 22.31
N SER A 225 -3.03 1.69 22.19
CA SER A 225 -3.56 1.28 20.91
C SER A 225 -4.13 2.45 20.09
N ARG A 226 -4.73 3.46 20.71
CA ARG A 226 -5.19 4.67 20.02
C ARG A 226 -4.00 5.52 19.57
N ILE A 227 -2.98 5.66 20.42
CA ILE A 227 -1.71 6.33 20.07
C ILE A 227 -1.08 5.67 18.84
N ALA A 228 -1.04 4.34 18.77
CA ALA A 228 -0.51 3.63 17.62
C ALA A 228 -1.30 3.87 16.31
N LEU A 229 -2.63 3.98 16.39
CA LEU A 229 -3.46 4.33 15.23
C LEU A 229 -3.19 5.76 14.76
N LEU A 230 -3.24 6.73 15.68
CA LEU A 230 -2.97 8.14 15.38
C LEU A 230 -1.56 8.36 14.80
N HIS A 231 -0.56 7.69 15.36
CA HIS A 231 0.81 7.74 14.86
C HIS A 231 0.96 7.14 13.46
N SER A 232 0.30 6.00 13.22
CA SER A 232 0.29 5.40 11.87
C SER A 232 -0.38 6.31 10.84
N MET A 233 -1.45 7.03 11.21
CA MET A 233 -2.08 8.01 10.33
C MET A 233 -1.16 9.21 10.11
N ALA A 234 -0.51 9.75 11.15
CA ALA A 234 0.47 10.83 11.00
C ALA A 234 1.63 10.44 10.05
N ASN A 235 2.03 9.16 10.05
CA ASN A 235 3.01 8.66 9.07
C ASN A 235 2.46 8.65 7.64
N ILE A 236 1.18 8.29 7.45
CA ILE A 236 0.52 8.35 6.15
C ILE A 236 0.46 9.80 5.66
N GLU A 237 0.05 10.75 6.51
CA GLU A 237 0.01 12.17 6.13
C GLU A 237 1.37 12.72 5.73
N GLN A 238 2.45 12.33 6.42
CA GLN A 238 3.82 12.74 6.00
C GLN A 238 4.19 12.20 4.62
N TRP A 239 3.76 10.99 4.28
CA TRP A 239 3.92 10.47 2.93
C TRP A 239 3.00 11.17 1.94
N ALA A 240 1.77 11.51 2.30
CA ALA A 240 0.81 12.19 1.44
C ALA A 240 1.29 13.62 1.05
N ILE A 241 1.89 14.36 1.99
CA ILE A 241 2.59 15.62 1.70
C ILE A 241 3.67 15.39 0.63
N ASP A 242 4.51 14.37 0.81
CA ASP A 242 5.59 14.08 -0.13
C ASP A 242 5.07 13.64 -1.49
N LEU A 243 4.04 12.80 -1.55
CA LEU A 243 3.44 12.32 -2.79
C LEU A 243 2.86 13.47 -3.61
N SER A 244 2.22 14.43 -2.93
CA SER A 244 1.65 15.63 -3.53
C SER A 244 2.71 16.58 -4.09
N TRP A 245 3.85 16.73 -3.40
CA TRP A 245 4.97 17.50 -3.94
C TRP A 245 5.77 16.76 -5.01
N ASP A 246 5.85 15.43 -4.92
CA ASP A 246 6.53 14.60 -5.90
C ASP A 246 5.84 14.67 -7.26
N ILE A 247 4.51 14.55 -7.31
CA ILE A 247 3.79 14.64 -8.60
C ILE A 247 3.95 16.04 -9.23
N VAL A 248 4.00 17.09 -8.41
CA VAL A 248 4.25 18.47 -8.88
C VAL A 248 5.65 18.62 -9.49
N ALA A 249 6.70 18.17 -8.80
CA ALA A 249 8.07 18.28 -9.28
C ALA A 249 8.34 17.36 -10.48
N ARG A 250 7.99 16.09 -10.34
CA ARG A 250 8.34 15.01 -11.28
C ARG A 250 7.68 15.17 -12.65
N PHE A 251 6.46 15.71 -12.67
CA PHE A 251 5.69 15.89 -13.91
C PHE A 251 5.58 17.37 -14.33
N ALA A 252 6.41 18.26 -13.78
CA ALA A 252 6.47 19.68 -14.12
C ALA A 252 6.60 19.95 -15.63
N HIS A 253 7.36 19.10 -16.34
CA HIS A 253 7.60 19.21 -17.80
C HIS A 253 6.87 18.14 -18.60
N PHE A 254 5.92 17.44 -17.99
CA PHE A 254 5.18 16.40 -18.69
C PHE A 254 4.44 17.00 -19.90
N LYS A 255 4.56 16.30 -21.02
CA LYS A 255 3.87 16.63 -22.27
C LYS A 255 2.88 15.52 -22.55
N LEU A 256 1.63 15.91 -22.76
CA LEU A 256 0.62 15.01 -23.30
C LEU A 256 1.08 14.51 -24.68
N ARG A 257 0.52 13.39 -25.14
CA ARG A 257 0.73 12.90 -26.51
C ARG A 257 0.40 13.95 -27.59
N THR A 258 -0.45 14.92 -27.28
CA THR A 258 -0.78 16.06 -28.13
C THR A 258 0.32 17.13 -28.22
N GLY A 259 1.35 17.06 -27.37
CA GLY A 259 2.42 18.05 -27.22
C GLY A 259 2.08 19.21 -26.26
N GLU A 260 0.84 19.26 -25.76
CA GLU A 260 0.41 20.24 -24.76
C GLU A 260 1.06 19.95 -23.39
N THR A 261 1.36 21.00 -22.62
CA THR A 261 1.75 20.87 -21.21
C THR A 261 0.53 20.66 -20.33
N LEU A 262 0.76 20.13 -19.11
CA LEU A 262 -0.26 20.18 -18.07
C LEU A 262 -0.65 21.64 -17.76
N PRO A 263 -1.95 21.92 -17.56
CA PRO A 263 -2.41 23.26 -17.21
C PRO A 263 -2.01 23.62 -15.78
N ARG A 264 -1.94 24.93 -15.47
CA ARG A 264 -1.62 25.43 -14.11
C ARG A 264 -2.53 24.83 -13.03
N ASP A 265 -3.81 24.61 -13.35
CA ASP A 265 -4.79 24.05 -12.42
C ASP A 265 -4.42 22.65 -11.92
N PHE A 266 -3.66 21.87 -12.69
CA PHE A 266 -3.13 20.57 -12.24
C PHE A 266 -2.26 20.76 -11.01
N PHE A 267 -1.33 21.71 -11.10
CA PHE A 267 -0.43 22.03 -10.02
C PHE A 267 -1.16 22.69 -8.86
N SER A 268 -2.15 23.55 -9.13
CA SER A 268 -2.97 24.16 -8.07
C SER A 268 -3.72 23.12 -7.25
N ASP A 269 -4.31 22.10 -7.87
CA ASP A 269 -5.02 21.05 -7.16
C ASP A 269 -4.06 20.26 -6.25
N PHE A 270 -2.87 19.87 -6.73
CA PHE A 270 -1.90 19.13 -5.91
C PHE A 270 -1.18 19.99 -4.86
N VAL A 271 -1.03 21.30 -5.08
CA VAL A 271 -0.61 22.23 -4.02
C VAL A 271 -1.66 22.31 -2.91
N LYS A 272 -2.94 22.32 -3.28
CA LYS A 272 -4.03 22.28 -2.31
C LYS A 272 -4.03 20.97 -1.52
N VAL A 273 -3.95 19.82 -2.20
CA VAL A 273 -3.84 18.50 -1.54
C VAL A 273 -2.67 18.51 -0.56
N ALA A 274 -1.47 18.93 -0.99
CA ALA A 274 -0.30 19.01 -0.10
C ALA A 274 -0.57 19.88 1.16
N GLY A 275 -1.27 21.00 0.99
CA GLY A 275 -1.69 21.88 2.08
C GLY A 275 -2.67 21.21 3.06
N ASP A 276 -3.63 20.47 2.54
CA ASP A 276 -4.60 19.69 3.32
C ASP A 276 -3.89 18.56 4.10
N GLU A 277 -2.95 17.82 3.49
CA GLU A 277 -2.16 16.80 4.21
C GLU A 277 -1.24 17.40 5.29
N ALA A 278 -0.69 18.58 5.03
CA ALA A 278 0.09 19.31 6.04
C ALA A 278 -0.78 19.73 7.24
N LYS A 279 -2.04 20.11 6.98
CA LYS A 279 -3.04 20.39 8.02
C LYS A 279 -3.40 19.11 8.77
N HIS A 280 -3.65 17.99 8.09
CA HIS A 280 -3.97 16.69 8.70
C HIS A 280 -2.88 16.23 9.65
N TYR A 281 -1.62 16.23 9.19
CA TYR A 281 -0.47 15.90 10.02
C TYR A 281 -0.38 16.79 11.26
N SER A 282 -0.60 18.10 11.11
CA SER A 282 -0.54 19.05 12.22
C SER A 282 -1.59 18.75 13.30
N LEU A 283 -2.81 18.38 12.89
CA LEU A 283 -3.88 17.97 13.80
C LEU A 283 -3.52 16.68 14.54
N LEU A 284 -3.02 15.68 13.82
CA LEU A 284 -2.62 14.39 14.39
C LEU A 284 -1.43 14.51 15.34
N GLU A 285 -0.41 15.29 15.00
CA GLU A 285 0.74 15.50 15.89
C GLU A 285 0.34 16.23 17.17
N LYS A 286 -0.50 17.26 17.05
CA LYS A 286 -1.06 17.94 18.23
C LYS A 286 -1.81 16.92 19.10
N ARG A 287 -2.60 16.04 18.50
CA ARG A 287 -3.34 15.00 19.23
C ARG A 287 -2.42 13.98 19.89
N LEU A 288 -1.34 13.58 19.23
CA LEU A 288 -0.32 12.71 19.83
C LEU A 288 0.33 13.37 21.05
N SER A 289 0.63 14.66 20.95
CA SER A 289 1.21 15.44 22.05
C SER A 289 0.27 15.53 23.26
N GLU A 290 -1.04 15.70 23.04
CA GLU A 290 -2.07 15.67 24.09
C GLU A 290 -2.19 14.29 24.78
N LEU A 291 -1.68 13.24 24.15
CA LEU A 291 -1.66 11.86 24.67
C LEU A 291 -0.27 11.43 25.14
N ASP A 292 0.61 12.40 25.44
CA ASP A 292 1.99 12.20 25.89
C ASP A 292 2.85 11.36 24.93
N SER A 293 2.60 11.50 23.62
CA SER A 293 3.34 10.86 22.53
C SER A 293 3.81 11.89 21.49
N ASN A 294 4.55 11.45 20.47
CA ASN A 294 4.98 12.29 19.36
C ASN A 294 5.23 11.47 18.09
N PHE A 295 5.30 12.14 16.94
CA PHE A 295 5.73 11.47 15.71
C PHE A 295 7.17 10.97 15.82
N GLY A 296 7.37 9.73 15.39
CA GLY A 296 8.63 8.99 15.58
C GLY A 296 8.79 8.28 16.94
N ALA A 297 7.87 8.43 17.90
CA ALA A 297 7.87 7.63 19.14
C ALA A 297 7.70 6.12 18.86
N LEU A 298 6.95 5.80 17.80
CA LEU A 298 6.81 4.44 17.27
C LEU A 298 7.52 4.35 15.91
N PRO A 299 7.95 3.15 15.47
CA PRO A 299 8.51 2.96 14.15
C PRO A 299 7.52 3.36 13.05
N VAL A 300 8.03 3.77 11.89
CA VAL A 300 7.24 4.15 10.71
C VAL A 300 7.47 3.19 9.56
N HIS A 301 6.55 3.13 8.61
CA HIS A 301 6.67 2.33 7.38
C HIS A 301 6.67 3.23 6.14
N ASN A 302 7.17 2.69 5.03
CA ASN A 302 7.32 3.39 3.75
C ASN A 302 6.42 2.83 2.63
N GLY A 303 5.34 2.12 2.97
CA GLY A 303 4.56 1.33 2.01
C GLY A 303 3.99 2.12 0.83
N LEU A 304 3.61 3.38 1.06
CA LEU A 304 3.03 4.24 0.02
C LEU A 304 4.06 4.72 -1.02
N TRP A 305 5.32 4.91 -0.63
CA TRP A 305 6.33 5.45 -1.54
C TRP A 305 6.74 4.45 -2.63
N GLN A 306 6.58 3.15 -2.38
CA GLN A 306 6.91 2.14 -3.39
C GLN A 306 6.05 2.33 -4.65
N SER A 307 4.74 2.55 -4.50
CA SER A 307 3.85 2.85 -5.63
C SER A 307 4.26 4.10 -6.38
N ALA A 308 4.78 5.12 -5.68
CA ALA A 308 5.30 6.32 -6.31
C ALA A 308 6.58 6.05 -7.12
N ALA A 309 7.50 5.25 -6.58
CA ALA A 309 8.71 4.84 -7.28
C ALA A 309 8.36 4.02 -8.54
N ASP A 310 7.45 3.06 -8.43
CA ASP A 310 7.04 2.18 -9.53
C ASP A 310 6.35 2.95 -10.66
N THR A 311 5.65 4.05 -10.32
CA THR A 311 4.94 4.93 -11.27
C THR A 311 5.69 6.21 -11.62
N ALA A 312 6.96 6.35 -11.22
CA ALA A 312 7.72 7.61 -11.37
C ALA A 312 7.86 8.08 -12.83
N HIS A 313 7.67 7.19 -13.80
CA HIS A 313 7.80 7.44 -15.23
C HIS A 313 6.44 7.53 -15.96
N ASP A 314 5.32 7.31 -15.26
CA ASP A 314 3.98 7.22 -15.85
C ASP A 314 2.97 8.03 -15.04
N LEU A 315 2.57 9.19 -15.58
CA LEU A 315 1.64 10.10 -14.91
C LEU A 315 0.24 9.47 -14.72
N LEU A 316 -0.26 8.72 -15.70
CA LEU A 316 -1.57 8.07 -15.57
C LEU A 316 -1.51 6.93 -14.56
N GLY A 317 -0.42 6.15 -14.57
CA GLY A 317 -0.14 5.15 -13.52
C GLY A 317 -0.06 5.79 -12.13
N ARG A 318 0.64 6.93 -12.01
CA ARG A 318 0.74 7.69 -10.74
C ARG A 318 -0.62 8.15 -10.24
N LEU A 319 -1.43 8.75 -11.10
CA LEU A 319 -2.77 9.20 -10.75
C LEU A 319 -3.67 8.03 -10.34
N ALA A 320 -3.65 6.93 -11.10
CA ALA A 320 -4.45 5.74 -10.82
C ALA A 320 -4.11 5.12 -9.46
N ILE A 321 -2.82 4.88 -9.19
CA ILE A 321 -2.43 4.16 -7.98
C ILE A 321 -2.41 5.07 -6.75
N VAL A 322 -1.74 6.20 -6.84
CA VAL A 322 -1.55 7.07 -5.68
C VAL A 322 -2.82 7.87 -5.42
N HIS A 323 -3.28 8.62 -6.42
CA HIS A 323 -4.33 9.63 -6.20
C HIS A 323 -5.77 9.12 -6.38
N MET A 324 -5.96 7.87 -6.81
CA MET A 324 -7.28 7.25 -6.91
C MET A 324 -7.39 6.01 -6.04
N VAL A 325 -6.46 5.05 -6.11
CA VAL A 325 -6.53 3.82 -5.29
C VAL A 325 -6.16 4.08 -3.83
N HIS A 326 -5.00 4.70 -3.55
CA HIS A 326 -4.56 4.94 -2.17
C HIS A 326 -5.40 6.00 -1.45
N GLU A 327 -5.72 7.12 -2.09
CA GLU A 327 -6.62 8.13 -1.47
C GLU A 327 -8.02 7.54 -1.18
N ALA A 328 -8.59 6.78 -2.12
CA ALA A 328 -9.90 6.16 -1.89
C ALA A 328 -9.86 5.09 -0.80
N ARG A 329 -8.69 4.52 -0.51
CA ARG A 329 -8.51 3.61 0.63
C ARG A 329 -8.65 4.35 1.97
N GLY A 330 -8.23 5.61 2.06
CA GLY A 330 -8.49 6.47 3.22
C GLY A 330 -9.99 6.54 3.53
N LEU A 331 -10.82 6.77 2.49
CA LEU A 331 -12.28 6.82 2.60
C LEU A 331 -12.90 5.53 3.14
N ASP A 332 -12.33 4.37 2.81
CA ASP A 332 -12.83 3.07 3.26
C ASP A 332 -12.51 2.81 4.75
N VAL A 333 -11.34 3.27 5.21
CA VAL A 333 -10.78 2.93 6.54
C VAL A 333 -11.21 3.93 7.62
N HIS A 334 -11.36 5.21 7.28
CA HIS A 334 -11.67 6.27 8.25
C HIS A 334 -12.99 6.05 9.01
N PRO A 335 -14.13 5.64 8.39
CA PRO A 335 -15.38 5.41 9.13
C PRO A 335 -15.25 4.40 10.26
N GLN A 336 -14.58 3.27 10.01
CA GLN A 336 -14.36 2.25 11.04
C GLN A 336 -13.42 2.76 12.14
N THR A 337 -12.42 3.56 11.77
CA THR A 337 -11.47 4.16 12.72
C THR A 337 -12.16 5.16 13.64
N MET A 338 -13.04 6.01 13.10
CA MET A 338 -13.90 6.92 13.88
C MET A 338 -14.80 6.16 14.84
N GLN A 339 -15.46 5.09 14.37
CA GLN A 339 -16.31 4.26 15.23
C GLN A 339 -15.52 3.65 16.41
N ARG A 340 -14.29 3.19 16.16
CA ARG A 340 -13.40 2.68 17.22
C ARG A 340 -13.07 3.76 18.25
N PHE A 341 -12.72 4.98 17.82
CA PHE A 341 -12.44 6.07 18.76
C PHE A 341 -13.67 6.46 19.58
N SER A 342 -14.83 6.61 18.94
CA SER A 342 -16.08 6.99 19.64
C SER A 342 -16.53 5.92 20.64
N THR A 343 -16.42 4.63 20.28
CA THR A 343 -16.74 3.51 21.20
C THR A 343 -15.93 3.55 22.50
N HIS A 344 -14.73 4.14 22.46
CA HIS A 344 -13.86 4.33 23.62
C HIS A 344 -13.84 5.76 24.18
N GLY A 345 -14.82 6.59 23.80
CA GLY A 345 -15.02 7.95 24.32
C GLY A 345 -13.97 8.97 23.87
N ASP A 346 -13.21 8.68 22.79
CA ASP A 346 -12.18 9.57 22.27
C ASP A 346 -12.72 10.52 21.19
N GLU A 347 -13.66 11.37 21.61
CA GLU A 347 -14.35 12.33 20.74
C GLU A 347 -13.41 13.39 20.14
N SER A 348 -12.26 13.63 20.76
CA SER A 348 -11.24 14.53 20.20
C SER A 348 -10.59 13.94 18.95
N SER A 349 -10.25 12.65 18.96
CA SER A 349 -9.71 11.95 17.80
C SER A 349 -10.76 11.79 16.69
N VAL A 350 -12.03 11.58 17.05
CA VAL A 350 -13.15 11.54 16.07
C VAL A 350 -13.25 12.85 15.29
N ARG A 351 -13.29 14.01 15.96
CA ARG A 351 -13.37 15.31 15.29
C ARG A 351 -12.22 15.58 14.33
N ILE A 352 -11.02 15.12 14.65
CA ILE A 352 -9.87 15.23 13.74
C ILE A 352 -10.10 14.37 12.51
N MET A 353 -10.56 13.14 12.69
CA MET A 353 -10.83 12.26 11.55
C MET A 353 -11.99 12.72 10.67
N GLU A 354 -12.99 13.42 11.22
CA GLU A 354 -14.06 14.02 10.42
C GLU A 354 -13.53 15.10 9.47
N VAL A 355 -12.56 15.92 9.93
CA VAL A 355 -11.88 16.91 9.08
C VAL A 355 -11.14 16.20 7.95
N ILE A 356 -10.27 15.23 8.31
CA ILE A 356 -9.46 14.48 7.34
C ILE A 356 -10.38 13.81 6.31
N TYR A 357 -11.41 13.08 6.76
CA TYR A 357 -12.35 12.40 5.88
C TYR A 357 -13.05 13.35 4.88
N SER A 358 -13.41 14.56 5.31
CA SER A 358 -14.04 15.54 4.42
C SER A 358 -13.09 16.02 3.31
N ASP A 359 -11.81 16.20 3.63
CA ASP A 359 -10.81 16.68 2.67
C ASP A 359 -10.38 15.58 1.70
N GLU A 360 -10.26 14.34 2.19
CA GLU A 360 -9.93 13.14 1.40
C GLU A 360 -10.88 12.89 0.22
N ILE A 361 -12.17 13.23 0.37
CA ILE A 361 -13.12 13.17 -0.74
C ILE A 361 -12.65 14.06 -1.90
N THR A 362 -12.10 15.23 -1.58
CA THR A 362 -11.60 16.17 -2.59
C THR A 362 -10.26 15.74 -3.18
N HIS A 363 -9.46 14.96 -2.45
CA HIS A 363 -8.18 14.41 -2.93
C HIS A 363 -8.43 13.33 -3.99
N VAL A 364 -9.34 12.39 -3.72
CA VAL A 364 -9.80 11.40 -4.69
C VAL A 364 -10.38 12.08 -5.93
N ALA A 365 -11.19 13.14 -5.73
CA ALA A 365 -11.77 13.90 -6.84
C ALA A 365 -10.69 14.58 -7.70
N ALA A 366 -9.60 15.09 -7.10
CA ALA A 366 -8.48 15.67 -7.84
C ALA A 366 -7.76 14.62 -8.70
N GLY A 367 -7.49 13.43 -8.15
CA GLY A 367 -6.92 12.30 -8.88
C GLY A 367 -7.78 11.91 -10.09
N LEU A 368 -9.09 11.72 -9.86
CA LEU A 368 -10.06 11.38 -10.89
C LEU A 368 -10.18 12.46 -11.98
N LYS A 369 -10.24 13.74 -11.59
CA LYS A 369 -10.29 14.90 -12.52
C LYS A 369 -9.11 14.88 -13.48
N TRP A 370 -7.89 14.74 -12.98
CA TRP A 370 -6.70 14.79 -13.84
C TRP A 370 -6.52 13.53 -14.66
N PHE A 371 -6.87 12.37 -14.11
CA PHE A 371 -6.87 11.11 -14.86
C PHE A 371 -7.82 11.18 -16.07
N THR A 372 -9.06 11.62 -15.83
CA THR A 372 -10.08 11.77 -16.89
C THR A 372 -9.72 12.88 -17.89
N TYR A 373 -9.15 14.00 -17.43
CA TYR A 373 -8.64 15.06 -18.30
C TYR A 373 -7.59 14.55 -19.29
N ILE A 374 -6.58 13.82 -18.80
CA ILE A 374 -5.50 13.28 -19.63
C ILE A 374 -6.07 12.24 -20.60
N CYS A 375 -6.91 11.32 -20.13
CA CYS A 375 -7.55 10.33 -20.99
C CYS A 375 -8.35 10.99 -22.12
N ALA A 376 -9.14 12.03 -21.81
CA ALA A 376 -9.90 12.77 -22.82
C ALA A 376 -8.99 13.48 -23.84
N LYS A 377 -7.91 14.13 -23.38
CA LYS A 377 -6.94 14.79 -24.25
C LYS A 377 -6.19 13.83 -25.17
N GLU A 378 -5.93 12.61 -24.69
CA GLU A 378 -5.22 11.57 -25.44
C GLU A 378 -6.15 10.58 -26.15
N GLN A 379 -7.47 10.84 -26.16
CA GLN A 379 -8.49 9.99 -26.80
C GLN A 379 -8.47 8.54 -26.29
N ARG A 380 -8.27 8.36 -24.98
CA ARG A 380 -8.33 7.08 -24.29
C ARG A 380 -9.66 6.95 -23.55
N ASP A 381 -10.20 5.73 -23.54
CA ASP A 381 -11.30 5.41 -22.62
C ASP A 381 -10.76 5.34 -21.18
N CYS A 382 -11.47 5.99 -20.27
CA CYS A 382 -10.98 6.19 -18.90
C CYS A 382 -11.03 4.90 -18.08
N LEU A 383 -12.13 4.16 -18.16
CA LEU A 383 -12.35 2.97 -17.33
C LEU A 383 -11.41 1.84 -17.74
N SER A 384 -11.35 1.53 -19.03
CA SER A 384 -10.40 0.52 -19.54
C SER A 384 -8.95 0.88 -19.20
N THR A 385 -8.55 2.13 -19.40
CA THR A 385 -7.20 2.60 -19.04
C THR A 385 -6.92 2.40 -17.54
N PHE A 386 -7.88 2.71 -16.67
CA PHE A 386 -7.72 2.49 -15.23
C PHE A 386 -7.64 1.00 -14.89
N HIS A 387 -8.50 0.17 -15.49
CA HIS A 387 -8.51 -1.27 -15.27
C HIS A 387 -7.27 -1.98 -15.82
N GLU A 388 -6.56 -1.39 -16.79
CA GLU A 388 -5.25 -1.84 -17.26
C GLU A 388 -4.12 -1.41 -16.32
N LEU A 389 -4.14 -0.16 -15.87
CA LEU A 389 -3.06 0.42 -15.06
C LEU A 389 -3.05 -0.11 -13.62
N VAL A 390 -4.22 -0.39 -13.04
CA VAL A 390 -4.26 -0.86 -11.64
C VAL A 390 -3.58 -2.22 -11.49
N PRO A 391 -3.92 -3.29 -12.24
CA PRO A 391 -3.22 -4.57 -12.13
C PRO A 391 -1.73 -4.50 -12.53
N LEU A 392 -1.35 -3.53 -13.37
CA LEU A 392 0.04 -3.34 -13.79
C LEU A 392 0.92 -2.83 -12.64
N TYR A 393 0.42 -1.89 -11.83
CA TYR A 393 1.22 -1.21 -10.80
C TYR A 393 0.79 -1.52 -9.36
N PHE A 394 -0.40 -2.06 -9.14
CA PHE A 394 -0.90 -2.46 -7.84
C PHE A 394 -0.78 -3.97 -7.67
N LYS A 395 -0.08 -4.39 -6.60
CA LYS A 395 0.12 -5.81 -6.31
C LYS A 395 -1.11 -6.38 -5.61
N GLY A 396 -1.82 -7.26 -6.29
CA GLY A 396 -3.03 -7.94 -5.79
C GLY A 396 -4.33 -7.25 -6.17
N TYR A 397 -5.41 -7.60 -5.49
CA TYR A 397 -6.77 -7.09 -5.77
C TYR A 397 -7.16 -5.94 -4.84
N LEU A 398 -8.08 -5.09 -5.30
CA LEU A 398 -8.72 -4.11 -4.44
C LEU A 398 -9.62 -4.82 -3.43
N LYS A 399 -9.53 -4.40 -2.16
CA LYS A 399 -10.10 -5.14 -1.03
C LYS A 399 -11.27 -4.41 -0.38
N PRO A 400 -12.49 -5.01 -0.34
CA PRO A 400 -13.61 -4.47 0.42
C PRO A 400 -13.33 -4.52 1.94
N PRO A 401 -14.15 -3.86 2.79
CA PRO A 401 -15.33 -3.07 2.42
C PRO A 401 -14.96 -1.73 1.78
N PHE A 402 -15.72 -1.33 0.76
CA PHE A 402 -15.60 -0.01 0.14
C PHE A 402 -16.60 0.95 0.76
N ASN A 403 -16.17 2.20 0.98
CA ASN A 403 -17.08 3.29 1.30
C ASN A 403 -17.70 3.84 0.01
N THR A 404 -18.75 3.16 -0.46
CA THR A 404 -19.43 3.51 -1.72
C THR A 404 -19.91 4.96 -1.75
N GLU A 405 -20.42 5.49 -0.64
CA GLU A 405 -20.95 6.86 -0.58
C GLU A 405 -19.84 7.92 -0.59
N GLY A 406 -18.75 7.69 0.15
CA GLY A 406 -17.58 8.56 0.13
C GLY A 406 -16.94 8.59 -1.25
N ARG A 407 -16.71 7.42 -1.86
CA ARG A 407 -16.16 7.31 -3.23
C ARG A 407 -17.07 7.97 -4.27
N ARG A 408 -18.40 7.78 -4.18
CA ARG A 408 -19.37 8.45 -5.05
C ARG A 408 -19.33 9.97 -4.89
N SER A 409 -19.19 10.48 -3.67
CA SER A 409 -19.06 11.92 -3.41
C SER A 409 -17.82 12.53 -4.08
N ALA A 410 -16.75 11.75 -4.23
CA ALA A 410 -15.56 12.13 -4.99
C ALA A 410 -15.73 11.98 -6.52
N GLY A 411 -16.85 11.43 -6.99
CA GLY A 411 -17.12 11.12 -8.39
C GLY A 411 -16.68 9.73 -8.84
N MET A 412 -16.14 8.90 -7.94
CA MET A 412 -15.66 7.55 -8.26
C MET A 412 -16.78 6.51 -8.04
N SER A 413 -17.48 6.19 -9.11
CA SER A 413 -18.52 5.16 -9.18
C SER A 413 -17.95 3.73 -9.01
N GLU A 414 -18.82 2.77 -8.74
CA GLU A 414 -18.47 1.36 -8.52
C GLU A 414 -17.79 0.69 -9.72
N GLU A 415 -18.09 1.14 -10.94
CA GLU A 415 -17.45 0.67 -12.19
C GLU A 415 -15.93 0.86 -12.20
N TRP A 416 -15.39 1.81 -11.43
CA TRP A 416 -13.95 2.02 -11.33
C TRP A 416 -13.27 0.88 -10.58
N TYR A 417 -13.83 0.41 -9.46
CA TYR A 417 -13.11 -0.43 -8.50
C TYR A 417 -13.68 -1.83 -8.29
N LEU A 418 -14.98 -2.06 -8.53
CA LEU A 418 -15.56 -3.41 -8.38
C LEU A 418 -14.96 -4.44 -9.35
N PRO A 419 -14.65 -4.11 -10.63
CA PRO A 419 -14.00 -5.08 -11.53
C PRO A 419 -12.59 -5.50 -11.09
N LEU A 420 -11.98 -4.77 -10.16
CA LEU A 420 -10.61 -4.99 -9.68
C LEU A 420 -10.55 -5.73 -8.34
N VAL A 421 -11.69 -6.24 -7.86
CA VAL A 421 -11.74 -7.16 -6.71
C VAL A 421 -11.39 -8.58 -7.15
N LYS A 422 -11.02 -9.44 -6.19
CA LYS A 422 -10.74 -10.85 -6.48
C LYS A 422 -11.98 -11.50 -7.10
N PRO A 423 -11.88 -12.18 -8.27
CA PRO A 423 -12.97 -12.96 -8.82
C PRO A 423 -13.44 -14.00 -7.80
N SER A 424 -14.76 -14.11 -7.65
CA SER A 424 -15.39 -15.05 -6.72
C SER A 424 -15.24 -16.50 -7.16
#